data_AF-N9HB52-F1
#
_entry.id   AF-N9HB52-F1
#
_cell.length_a   1.000
_cell.length_b   1.000
_cell.length_c   1.000
_cell.angle_alpha   90.00
_cell.angle_beta   90.00
_cell.angle_gamma   90.00
#
_symmetry.space_group_name_H-M   'P 1'
#
loop_
_entity.id
_entity.type
_entity.pdbx_description
1 polymer ?
#
loop_
_entity_poly.entity_id
_entity_poly.type
_entity_poly.pdbx_seq_one_letter_code
_entity_poly.pdbx_strand_id
1 'polypeptide(L)' 'MHELQALVQGKIPPQSVSIDYLIEMAESYTDSNSAEYRLVELAVNIVLAQTLDKALKHL' A
#
# COMPACT_ATOMS: atom_id res chain seq x y z
N MET A 1 -0.04 -5.01 -9.37
CA MET A 1 1.08 -4.10 -9.71
C MET A 1 0.64 -2.76 -10.27
N HIS A 2 -0.15 -2.69 -11.36
CA HIS A 2 -0.62 -1.40 -11.89
C HIS A 2 -1.40 -0.55 -10.87
N GLU A 3 -2.21 -1.20 -10.03
CA GLU A 3 -2.96 -0.54 -8.97
C GLU A 3 -2.03 0.10 -7.92
N LEU A 4 -1.00 -0.63 -7.46
CA LEU A 4 -0.01 -0.10 -6.51
C LEU A 4 0.79 1.07 -7.11
N GLN A 5 1.11 1.01 -8.40
CA GLN A 5 1.74 2.14 -9.11
C GLN A 5 0.81 3.34 -9.17
N ALA A 6 -0.47 3.14 -9.47
CA ALA A 6 -1.46 4.21 -9.49
C ALA A 6 -1.63 4.84 -8.10
N LEU A 7 -1.61 4.03 -7.04
CA LEU A 7 -1.65 4.48 -5.65
C LEU A 7 -0.44 5.34 -5.30
N VAL A 8 0.78 4.84 -5.55
CA VAL A 8 2.02 5.56 -5.24
C VAL A 8 2.14 6.85 -6.05
N GLN A 9 1.57 6.90 -7.25
CA GLN A 9 1.47 8.10 -8.08
C GLN A 9 0.33 9.05 -7.68
N GLY A 10 -0.46 8.71 -6.66
CA GLY A 10 -1.60 9.51 -6.19
C GLY A 10 -2.78 9.56 -7.16
N LYS A 11 -2.84 8.65 -8.15
CA LYS A 11 -3.93 8.59 -9.13
C LYS A 11 -5.20 7.96 -8.57
N ILE A 12 -5.07 7.15 -7.52
CA ILE A 12 -6.18 6.55 -6.80
C ILE A 12 -6.04 6.82 -5.30
N PRO A 13 -7.16 6.96 -4.57
CA PRO A 13 -7.12 7.17 -3.14
C PRO A 13 -6.65 5.89 -2.41
N PRO A 14 -5.89 5.99 -1.30
CA PRO A 14 -5.41 4.80 -0.60
C PRO A 14 -6.50 3.86 -0.08
N GLN A 15 -7.71 4.36 0.14
CA GLN A 15 -8.82 3.56 0.64
C GLN A 15 -9.45 2.67 -0.44
N SER A 16 -9.11 2.87 -1.72
CA SER A 16 -9.60 2.01 -2.80
C SER A 16 -8.80 0.71 -2.93
N VAL A 17 -7.62 0.62 -2.31
CA VAL A 17 -6.77 -0.57 -2.38
C VAL A 17 -7.14 -1.53 -1.24
N SER A 18 -7.44 -2.78 -1.59
CA SER A 18 -7.77 -3.82 -0.60
C SER A 18 -6.57 -4.18 0.27
N ILE A 19 -6.81 -4.34 1.58
CA ILE A 19 -5.78 -4.82 2.51
C ILE A 19 -5.39 -6.26 2.20
N ASP A 20 -6.35 -7.12 1.85
CA ASP A 20 -6.08 -8.52 1.50
C ASP A 20 -5.16 -8.60 0.27
N TYR A 21 -5.38 -7.71 -0.71
CA TYR A 21 -4.51 -7.59 -1.87
C TYR A 21 -3.09 -7.17 -1.49
N LEU A 22 -2.93 -6.24 -0.56
CA LEU A 22 -1.61 -5.83 -0.09
C LEU A 22 -0.86 -6.96 0.64
N ILE A 23 -1.58 -7.78 1.41
CA ILE A 23 -1.02 -8.96 2.08
C ILE A 23 -0.54 -9.96 1.03
N GLU A 24 -1.37 -10.30 0.04
CA GLU A 24 -1.01 -11.22 -1.04
C GLU A 24 0.25 -10.74 -1.81
N MET A 25 0.35 -9.44 -2.09
CA MET A 25 1.52 -8.87 -2.75
C MET A 25 2.77 -8.91 -1.86
N ALA A 26 2.65 -8.65 -0.57
CA ALA A 26 3.78 -8.74 0.36
C ALA A 26 4.29 -10.18 0.52
N GLU A 27 3.39 -11.18 0.47
CA GLU A 27 3.75 -12.59 0.48
C GLU A 27 4.38 -13.06 -0.84
N SER A 28 3.94 -12.49 -1.96
CA SER A 28 4.44 -12.85 -3.30
C SER A 28 5.79 -12.21 -3.65
N TYR A 29 6.04 -10.99 -3.16
CA TYR A 29 7.26 -10.23 -3.45
C TYR A 29 8.08 -10.09 -2.17
N THR A 30 8.97 -11.06 -1.90
CA THR A 30 9.74 -11.15 -0.65
C THR A 30 11.18 -10.65 -0.75
N ASP A 31 11.70 -10.42 -1.96
CA ASP A 31 13.06 -9.90 -2.17
C ASP A 31 13.11 -8.39 -1.91
N SER A 32 13.66 -7.99 -0.77
CA SER A 32 13.77 -6.59 -0.35
C SER A 32 14.60 -5.70 -1.27
N ASN A 33 15.42 -6.28 -2.16
CA ASN A 33 16.17 -5.52 -3.15
C ASN A 33 15.40 -5.31 -4.47
N SER A 34 14.28 -6.00 -4.67
CA SER A 34 13.47 -5.90 -5.87
C SER A 34 12.70 -4.57 -5.93
N ALA A 35 12.43 -4.10 -7.15
CA ALA A 35 11.62 -2.90 -7.37
C ALA A 35 10.16 -3.14 -6.97
N GLU A 36 9.70 -4.38 -7.15
CA GLU A 36 8.37 -4.86 -6.79
C GLU A 36 8.15 -4.80 -5.29
N TYR A 37 9.09 -5.33 -4.50
CA TYR A 37 9.03 -5.25 -3.04
C TYR A 37 8.94 -3.79 -2.57
N ARG A 38 9.81 -2.91 -3.09
CA ARG A 38 9.80 -1.49 -2.72
C ARG A 38 8.47 -0.82 -3.05
N LEU A 39 7.87 -1.18 -4.19
CA LEU A 39 6.57 -0.65 -4.58
C LEU A 39 5.46 -1.13 -3.64
N VAL A 40 5.46 -2.41 -3.26
CA VAL A 40 4.51 -2.97 -2.29
C VAL A 40 4.68 -2.30 -0.93
N GLU A 41 5.92 -2.17 -0.45
CA GLU A 41 6.25 -1.49 0.82
C GLU A 41 5.72 -0.04 0.84
N LEU A 42 5.96 0.73 -0.22
CA LEU A 42 5.45 2.09 -0.35
C LEU A 42 3.93 2.13 -0.32
N ALA A 43 3.26 1.25 -1.06
CA ALA A 43 1.81 1.18 -1.09
C ALA A 43 1.21 0.85 0.28
N VAL A 44 1.77 -0.16 0.98
CA VAL A 44 1.37 -0.54 2.34
C VAL A 44 1.51 0.65 3.30
N ASN A 45 2.66 1.33 3.27
CA ASN A 45 2.90 2.49 4.14
C ASN A 45 1.90 3.61 3.90
N ILE A 46 1.53 3.90 2.65
CA ILE A 46 0.54 4.92 2.31
C ILE A 46 -0.84 4.56 2.88
N VAL A 47 -1.28 3.31 2.70
CA VAL A 47 -2.60 2.84 3.20
C VAL A 47 -2.64 2.85 4.72
N LEU A 48 -1.57 2.36 5.39
CA LEU A 48 -1.48 2.36 6.84
C LEU A 48 -1.46 3.78 7.42
N ALA A 49 -0.69 4.69 6.82
CA ALA A 49 -0.62 6.09 7.28
C ALA A 49 -1.99 6.77 7.21
N GLN A 50 -2.73 6.59 6.11
CA GLN A 50 -4.09 7.15 6.00
C GLN A 50 -5.08 6.50 6.97
N THR A 51 -4.98 5.20 7.18
CA THR A 51 -5.84 4.49 8.12
C THR A 51 -5.59 4.97 9.55
N LEU A 52 -4.32 5.16 9.92
CA LEU A 52 -3.91 5.71 11.20
C LEU A 52 -4.40 7.15 11.38
N ASP A 53 -4.22 8.02 10.39
CA ASP A 53 -4.71 9.41 10.44
C ASP A 53 -6.24 9.47 10.64
N LYS A 54 -7.00 8.59 9.97
CA LYS A 54 -8.44 8.47 10.20
C LYS A 54 -8.75 7.98 11.61
N ALA A 55 -8.07 6.94 12.08
CA ALA A 55 -8.30 6.39 13.42
C ALA A 55 -8.03 7.44 14.51
N LEU A 56 -6.95 8.21 14.37
CA LEU A 56 -6.58 9.28 15.31
C LEU A 56 -7.60 10.42 15.36
N LYS A 57 -8.35 10.68 14.29
CA LYS A 57 -9.43 11.68 14.29
C LYS A 57 -10.66 11.26 15.10
N HIS A 58 -10.74 9.99 15.49
CA HIS A 58 -11.85 9.43 16.26
C HIS A 58 -11.47 9.10 17.71
N LEU A 59 -10.25 9.41 18.13
CA LEU A 59 -9.73 9.29 19.49
C LEU A 59 -9.63 10.68 20.15
#